data_AF-A0A1Q3SVL0-F1
#
_entry.id   AF-A0A1Q3SVL0-F1
#
_cell.length_a   1.000
_cell.length_b   1.000
_cell.length_c   1.000
_cell.angle_alpha   90.00
_cell.angle_beta   90.00
_cell.angle_gamma   90.00
#
_symmetry.space_group_name_H-M   'P 1'
#
loop_
_entity.id
_entity.type
_entity.pdbx_description
1 polymer ?
#
loop_
_entity_poly.entity_id
_entity_poly.type
_entity_poly.pdbx_seq_one_letter_code
_entity_poly.pdbx_strand_id
1 'polypeptide(L)' 'MLASLASLTARADHVFLADSVSLLDSSIHTERLLANSQVTDTYLLPLASSHDALLATFDTRLVTAAVPGGKAVLFPIP' A
#
# COMPACT_ATOMS: atom_id res chain seq x y z
N MET A 1 3.62 -24.00 -1.78
CA MET A 1 3.92 -22.58 -1.53
C MET A 1 4.68 -21.92 -2.69
N LEU A 2 5.91 -22.34 -3.03
CA LEU A 2 6.67 -21.72 -4.13
C LEU A 2 5.97 -21.82 -5.51
N ALA A 3 5.37 -22.98 -5.81
CA ALA A 3 4.62 -23.17 -7.06
C ALA A 3 3.39 -22.27 -7.16
N SER A 4 2.67 -22.06 -6.06
CA SER A 4 1.49 -21.17 -6.03
C SER A 4 1.88 -19.71 -6.24
N LEU A 5 2.99 -19.27 -5.63
CA LEU A 5 3.53 -17.93 -5.87
C LEU A 5 3.96 -17.76 -7.33
N ALA A 6 4.70 -18.73 -7.88
CA ALA A 6 5.13 -18.70 -9.28
C ALA A 6 3.96 -18.63 -10.26
N SER A 7 2.88 -19.38 -10.01
CA SER A 7 1.67 -19.33 -10.82
C SER A 7 0.95 -17.97 -10.75
N LEU A 8 0.96 -17.29 -9.59
CA LEU A 8 0.37 -15.96 -9.45
C LEU A 8 1.18 -14.88 -10.16
N THR A 9 2.51 -14.94 -10.05
CA THR A 9 3.41 -13.97 -10.71
C THR A 9 3.53 -14.18 -12.22
N ALA A 10 3.19 -15.36 -12.72
CA ALA A 10 3.21 -15.67 -14.16
C ALA A 10 2.00 -15.14 -14.94
N ARG A 11 0.99 -14.57 -14.25
CA ARG A 11 -0.21 -14.07 -14.91
C ARG A 11 0.07 -12.70 -15.55
N ALA A 12 -0.31 -12.54 -16.81
CA ALA A 12 -0.08 -11.31 -17.58
C ALA A 12 -1.01 -10.14 -17.20
N ASP A 13 -2.03 -10.39 -16.37
CA ASP A 13 -3.00 -9.39 -15.89
C ASP A 13 -2.56 -8.73 -14.57
N HIS A 14 -1.38 -9.07 -14.06
CA HIS A 14 -0.80 -8.47 -12.86
C HIS A 14 0.61 -7.94 -13.15
N VAL A 15 0.92 -6.77 -12.61
CA VAL A 15 2.24 -6.16 -12.69
C VAL A 15 2.82 -6.09 -11.29
N PHE A 16 4.08 -6.49 -11.15
CA PHE A 16 4.81 -6.32 -9.89
C PHE A 16 5.21 -4.85 -9.74
N LEU A 17 4.79 -4.22 -8.66
CA LEU A 17 5.20 -2.87 -8.29
C LEU A 17 6.44 -2.96 -7.40
N ALA A 18 7.58 -2.51 -7.92
CA ALA A 18 8.82 -2.49 -7.14
C ALA A 18 8.77 -1.40 -6.06
N ASP A 19 9.48 -1.63 -4.97
CA ASP A 19 9.64 -0.62 -3.92
C ASP A 19 10.30 0.65 -4.49
N SER A 20 9.61 1.76 -4.31
CA SER A 20 9.98 3.09 -4.80
C SER A 20 9.83 4.17 -3.73
N VAL A 21 9.41 3.81 -2.51
CA VAL A 21 9.04 4.78 -1.47
C VAL A 21 9.70 4.44 -0.15
N SER A 22 10.00 5.46 0.66
CA SER A 22 10.53 5.27 2.00
C SER A 22 9.56 5.80 3.03
N LEU A 23 9.30 5.03 4.09
CA LEU A 23 8.55 5.50 5.26
C LEU A 23 9.25 6.62 6.02
N LEU A 24 10.55 6.84 5.77
CA LEU A 24 11.35 7.90 6.35
C LEU A 24 11.31 9.20 5.53
N ASP A 25 10.56 9.22 4.44
CA ASP A 25 10.31 10.44 3.69
C ASP A 25 9.51 11.43 4.54
N SER A 26 9.94 12.69 4.55
CA SER A 26 9.30 13.81 5.25
C SER A 26 7.82 14.03 4.89
N SER A 27 7.37 13.50 3.76
CA SER A 27 5.98 13.55 3.33
C SER A 27 5.06 12.62 4.14
N ILE A 28 5.60 11.62 4.85
CA ILE A 28 4.81 10.67 5.64
C ILE A 28 4.76 11.13 7.10
N HIS A 29 3.53 11.28 7.59
CA HIS A 29 3.23 11.65 8.97
C HIS A 29 3.35 10.44 9.89
N THR A 30 4.59 9.98 10.12
CA THR A 30 4.91 8.82 10.97
C THR A 30 4.39 8.95 12.40
N GLU A 31 4.22 10.17 12.91
CA GLU A 31 3.60 10.47 14.20
C GLU A 31 2.13 10.03 14.30
N ARG A 32 1.48 9.77 13.17
CA ARG A 32 0.09 9.27 13.10
C ARG A 32 0.01 7.74 13.10
N LEU A 33 1.15 7.04 13.13
CA LEU A 33 1.23 5.58 13.23
C LEU A 33 1.27 5.18 14.70
N LEU A 34 0.11 4.84 15.24
CA LEU A 34 -0.10 4.56 16.67
C LEU A 34 0.18 3.10 17.04
N ALA A 35 0.29 2.21 16.05
CA ALA A 35 0.58 0.79 16.24
C ALA A 35 1.50 0.26 15.14
N ASN A 36 2.35 -0.71 15.48
CA ASN A 36 3.25 -1.36 14.52
C ASN A 36 2.49 -1.98 13.33
N SER A 37 1.29 -2.52 13.58
CA SER A 37 0.44 -3.07 12.50
C SER A 37 0.08 -2.02 11.44
N GLN A 38 -0.01 -0.73 11.80
CA GLN A 38 -0.36 0.34 10.87
C GLN A 38 0.82 0.74 9.98
N VAL A 39 2.05 0.39 10.34
CA VAL A 39 3.26 0.79 9.61
C VAL A 39 3.29 0.13 8.22
N THR A 40 3.07 -1.18 8.17
CA THR A 40 3.04 -1.94 6.92
C THR A 40 1.89 -1.51 6.01
N ASP A 41 0.70 -1.31 6.58
CA ASP A 41 -0.49 -0.89 5.85
C ASP A 41 -0.35 0.53 5.29
N THR A 42 0.28 1.42 6.06
CA THR A 42 0.51 2.81 5.63
C THR A 42 1.52 2.88 4.50
N TYR A 43 2.51 1.98 4.46
CA TYR A 43 3.50 1.92 3.38
C TYR A 43 2.87 1.61 2.01
N LEU A 44 1.78 0.86 1.97
CA LEU A 44 1.13 0.48 0.70
C LEU A 44 0.45 1.67 -0.01
N LEU A 45 -0.01 2.67 0.74
CA LEU A 45 -0.65 3.87 0.18
C LEU A 45 0.30 4.75 -0.67
N PRO A 46 1.45 5.21 -0.16
CA PRO A 46 2.40 5.99 -0.96
C PRO A 46 3.00 5.12 -2.07
N LEU A 47 3.18 3.81 -1.85
CA LEU A 47 3.62 2.90 -2.91
C LEU A 47 2.62 2.90 -4.07
N ALA A 48 1.32 2.70 -3.79
CA ALA A 48 0.27 2.77 -4.80
C ALA A 48 0.26 4.14 -5.51
N SER A 49 0.35 5.24 -4.75
CA SER A 49 0.40 6.59 -5.32
C SER A 49 1.62 6.84 -6.21
N SER A 50 2.78 6.25 -5.91
CA SER A 50 4.01 6.41 -6.71
C SER A 50 3.98 5.65 -8.04
N HIS A 51 3.09 4.66 -8.16
CA HIS A 51 2.90 3.84 -9.36
C HIS A 51 1.58 4.16 -10.09
N ASP A 52 0.94 5.29 -9.78
CA ASP A 52 -0.38 5.69 -10.32
C ASP A 52 -1.45 4.58 -10.17
N ALA A 53 -1.38 3.83 -9.07
CA ALA A 53 -2.24 2.69 -8.77
C ALA A 53 -3.19 2.99 -7.59
N LEU A 54 -4.19 2.12 -7.42
CA LEU A 54 -5.10 2.14 -6.27
C LEU A 54 -4.83 0.94 -5.36
N LEU A 55 -4.80 1.19 -4.06
CA LEU A 55 -4.74 0.15 -3.04
C LEU A 55 -6.15 -0.41 -2.79
N ALA A 56 -6.44 -1.56 -3.41
CA ALA A 56 -7.68 -2.28 -3.17
C ALA A 56 -7.59 -3.10 -1.86
N THR A 57 -8.45 -2.84 -0.88
CA THR A 57 -8.39 -3.51 0.43
C THR A 57 -9.75 -3.78 1.04
N PHE A 58 -9.88 -4.89 1.77
CA PHE A 58 -11.03 -5.19 2.63
C PHE A 58 -10.89 -4.56 4.03
N ASP A 59 -9.70 -4.06 4.37
CA ASP A 59 -9.46 -3.45 5.68
C ASP A 59 -9.96 -2.00 5.70
N THR A 60 -11.05 -1.80 6.43
CA THR A 60 -11.67 -0.48 6.63
C THR A 60 -10.96 0.36 7.70
N ARG A 61 -9.97 -0.21 8.41
CA ARG A 61 -9.21 0.44 9.49
C ARG A 61 -7.92 1.09 9.02
N LEU A 62 -7.64 1.04 7.71
CA LEU A 62 -6.42 1.58 7.13
C LEU A 62 -6.27 3.09 7.41
N VAL A 63 -5.14 3.50 8.00
CA VAL A 63 -4.90 4.89 8.41
C VAL A 63 -4.41 5.72 7.23
N THR A 64 -5.36 6.23 6.44
CA THR A 64 -5.08 7.11 5.29
C THR A 64 -4.56 8.50 5.67
N ALA A 65 -4.73 8.90 6.94
CA ALA A 65 -4.36 10.22 7.42
C ALA A 65 -2.84 10.41 7.59
N ALA A 66 -2.05 9.33 7.58
CA ALA A 66 -0.61 9.37 7.68
C ALA A 66 0.08 9.72 6.35
N VAL A 67 -0.65 9.65 5.22
CA VAL A 67 -0.11 9.83 3.86
C VAL A 67 -0.87 10.96 3.17
N PRO A 68 -0.18 12.01 2.68
CA PRO A 68 -0.80 13.06 1.89
C PRO A 68 -1.52 12.46 0.68
N GLY A 69 -2.81 12.78 0.53
CA GLY A 69 -3.61 12.21 -0.57
C GLY A 69 -3.96 10.72 -0.41
N GLY A 70 -3.64 10.06 0.71
CA GLY A 70 -3.84 8.62 0.90
C GLY A 70 -5.28 8.15 0.68
N LYS A 71 -6.28 8.99 0.96
CA LYS A 71 -7.69 8.66 0.66
C LYS A 71 -8.01 8.59 -0.84
N ALA A 72 -7.31 9.34 -1.68
CA ALA A 72 -7.55 9.36 -3.12
C ALA A 72 -7.07 8.08 -3.81
N VAL A 73 -6.12 7.38 -3.20
CA VAL A 73 -5.51 6.14 -3.73
C VAL A 73 -6.04 4.89 -3.04
N LEU A 74 -7.01 5.00 -2.13
CA LEU A 74 -7.62 3.88 -1.44
C LEU A 74 -8.89 3.42 -2.16
N PHE A 75 -8.99 2.12 -2.46
CA PHE A 75 -10.19 1.49 -3.00
C PHE A 75 -10.72 0.42 -2.03
N PRO A 76 -11.69 0.76 -1.15
CA PRO A 76 -12.26 -0.22 -0.23
C PRO A 76 -13.12 -1.24 -0.99
N ILE A 77 -12.87 -2.52 -0.74
CA ILE A 77 -13.69 -3.63 -1.26
C ILE A 77 -14.75 -3.99 -0.20
N PRO A 78 -16.04 -4.14 -0.59
CA PRO A 78 -17.14 -4.49 0.32
C PRO A 78 -16.96 -5.82 1.07
#